data_AF-A0A4R1C2G4-F1
#
_entry.id   AF-A0A4R1C2G4-F1
#
_cell.length_a   1.000
_cell.length_b   1.000
_cell.length_c   1.000
_cell.angle_alpha   90.00
_cell.angle_beta   90.00
_cell.angle_gamma   90.00
#
_symmetry.space_group_name_H-M   'P 1'
#
loop_
_entity.id
_entity.type
_entity.pdbx_description
1 polymer ?
#
loop_
_entity_poly.entity_id
_entity_poly.type
_entity_poly.pdbx_seq_one_letter_code
_entity_poly.pdbx_strand_id
1 'polypeptide(L)' 'MNDHTPLTPDAVEALLVDTSPYLSCDDCFATIDVYAERLAADPGYRDLPMETHLAGCGACAEEARTLSELLAGS' A
#
# COMPACT_ATOMS: atom_id res chain seq x y z
N MET A 1 -28.98 9.50 -7.57
CA MET A 1 -28.13 8.68 -8.45
C MET A 1 -27.62 7.54 -7.59
N ASN A 2 -28.31 6.41 -7.58
CA ASN A 2 -27.85 5.22 -6.88
C ASN A 2 -27.63 4.15 -7.94
N ASP A 3 -26.43 4.12 -8.48
CA ASP A 3 -25.98 3.04 -9.33
C ASP A 3 -25.48 1.94 -8.39
N HIS A 4 -26.29 0.89 -8.23
CA HIS A 4 -25.93 -0.27 -7.41
C HIS A 4 -25.20 -1.26 -8.30
N THR A 5 -23.94 -0.96 -8.63
CA THR A 5 -23.07 -1.93 -9.29
C THR A 5 -22.68 -2.99 -8.26
N PRO A 6 -23.06 -4.26 -8.47
CA PRO A 6 -22.64 -5.33 -7.57
C PRO A 6 -21.11 -5.49 -7.62
N LEU A 7 -20.50 -5.69 -6.45
CA LEU A 7 -19.07 -5.95 -6.34
C LEU A 7 -18.74 -7.28 -7.03
N THR A 8 -17.62 -7.31 -7.74
CA THR A 8 -17.07 -8.56 -8.26
C THR A 8 -16.52 -9.40 -7.10
N PRO A 9 -16.42 -10.74 -7.25
CA PRO A 9 -15.79 -11.59 -6.25
C PRO A 9 -14.38 -11.12 -5.86
N ASP A 10 -13.57 -10.71 -6.83
CA ASP A 10 -12.22 -10.19 -6.59
C ASP A 10 -12.22 -8.91 -5.76
N ALA A 11 -13.19 -8.02 -5.98
CA ALA A 11 -13.33 -6.79 -5.20
C ALA A 11 -13.77 -7.10 -3.76
N VAL A 12 -14.60 -8.13 -3.56
CA VAL A 12 -14.97 -8.59 -2.21
C VAL A 12 -13.77 -9.20 -1.50
N GLU A 13 -12.97 -10.02 -2.18
CA GLU A 13 -11.77 -10.64 -1.61
C GLU A 13 -10.75 -9.59 -1.16
N ALA A 14 -10.55 -8.53 -1.97
CA ALA A 14 -9.66 -7.43 -1.61
C ALA A 14 -10.09 -6.69 -0.33
N LEU A 15 -11.39 -6.66 -0.01
CA LEU A 15 -11.92 -6.05 1.21
C LEU A 15 -11.76 -6.95 2.45
N LEU A 16 -11.46 -8.24 2.25
CA LEU A 16 -11.32 -9.24 3.32
C LEU A 16 -9.85 -9.59 3.59
N VAL A 17 -8.90 -8.83 3.02
CA VAL A 17 -7.47 -9.07 3.21
C VAL A 17 -7.13 -9.05 4.70
N ASP A 18 -6.36 -10.03 5.16
CA ASP A 18 -5.82 -10.01 6.53
C ASP A 18 -4.78 -8.90 6.61
N THR A 19 -5.11 -7.85 7.37
CA THR A 19 -4.23 -6.71 7.57
C THR A 19 -3.26 -6.91 8.74
N SER A 20 -2.97 -8.15 9.14
CA SER A 20 -1.98 -8.46 10.16
C SER A 20 -0.58 -8.68 9.55
N PRO A 21 0.49 -8.04 10.08
CA PRO A 21 0.52 -7.15 11.23
C PRO A 21 -0.12 -5.79 10.91
N TYR A 22 -0.93 -5.29 11.83
CA TYR A 22 -1.65 -4.03 11.64
C TYR A 22 -0.70 -2.83 11.63
N LEU A 23 -0.88 -1.97 10.63
CA LEU A 23 -0.32 -0.63 10.53
C LEU A 23 -1.47 0.32 10.17
N SER A 24 -1.60 1.43 10.89
CA SER A 24 -2.65 2.42 10.62
C SER A 24 -2.29 3.27 9.39
N CYS A 25 -3.28 3.91 8.76
CA CYS A 25 -3.01 4.85 7.66
C CYS A 25 -2.14 6.03 8.12
N ASP A 26 -2.32 6.52 9.35
CA ASP A 26 -1.55 7.64 9.89
C ASP A 26 -0.08 7.26 10.10
N ASP A 27 0.17 6.05 10.63
CA ASP A 27 1.53 5.54 10.81
C ASP A 27 2.22 5.22 9.47
N CYS A 28 1.45 4.70 8.50
CA CYS A 28 1.90 4.52 7.13
C CYS A 28 2.34 5.87 6.54
N PHE A 29 1.46 6.88 6.59
CA PHE A 29 1.76 8.21 6.05
C PHE A 29 2.98 8.86 6.71
N ALA A 30 3.19 8.65 8.01
CA ALA A 30 4.36 9.15 8.71
C ALA A 30 5.69 8.49 8.28
N THR A 31 5.65 7.34 7.60
CA THR A 31 6.83 6.51 7.33
C THR A 31 7.00 6.06 5.88
N ILE A 32 6.05 6.37 5.00
CA ILE A 32 6.01 5.86 3.61
C ILE A 32 7.19 6.33 2.76
N ASP A 33 7.67 7.57 2.98
CA ASP A 33 8.85 8.09 2.31
C ASP A 33 10.10 7.27 2.66
N VAL A 34 10.30 7.00 3.96
CA VAL A 34 11.42 6.19 4.46
C VAL A 34 11.34 4.76 3.93
N TYR A 35 10.13 4.21 3.83
CA TYR A 35 9.91 2.91 3.22
C TYR A 35 10.35 2.90 1.75
N ALA A 36 9.93 3.88 0.96
CA ALA A 36 10.27 3.98 -0.46
C ALA A 36 11.79 4.17 -0.66
N GLU A 37 12.43 5.03 0.13
CA GLU A 37 13.89 5.24 0.11
C GLU A 37 14.67 3.97 0.44
N ARG A 38 14.24 3.21 1.46
CA ARG A 38 14.88 1.94 1.83
C ARG A 38 14.73 0.89 0.75
N LEU A 39 13.55 0.78 0.15
CA LEU A 39 13.29 -0.16 -0.93
C LEU A 39 14.09 0.18 -2.20
N ALA A 40 14.27 1.48 -2.49
CA ALA A 40 15.11 1.93 -3.60
C ALA A 40 16.60 1.62 -3.36
N ALA A 41 17.08 1.78 -2.11
CA ALA A 41 18.46 1.48 -1.74
C ALA A 41 18.75 -0.03 -1.67
N ASP A 42 17.77 -0.83 -1.25
CA ASP A 42 17.84 -2.29 -1.15
C ASP A 42 16.53 -2.92 -1.65
N PRO A 43 16.49 -3.44 -2.89
CA PRO A 43 15.33 -4.16 -3.42
C PRO A 43 14.93 -5.41 -2.62
N GLY A 44 15.81 -5.90 -1.74
CA GLY A 44 15.53 -6.99 -0.81
C GLY A 44 14.95 -6.54 0.53
N TYR A 45 14.81 -5.23 0.77
CA TYR A 45 14.20 -4.68 1.98
C TYR A 45 12.77 -5.19 2.15
N ARG A 46 12.43 -5.59 3.38
CA ARG A 46 11.10 -6.08 3.74
C ARG A 46 10.60 -5.35 4.97
N ASP A 47 9.33 -4.95 4.91
CA ASP A 47 8.63 -4.29 5.99
C ASP A 47 7.21 -4.85 6.04
N LEU A 48 7.06 -5.98 6.72
CA LEU A 48 5.84 -6.78 6.66
C LEU A 48 4.56 -5.99 7.05
N PRO A 49 4.54 -5.15 8.12
CA PRO A 49 3.40 -4.28 8.40
C PRO A 49 3.06 -3.32 7.25
N MET A 50 4.07 -2.68 6.64
CA MET A 50 3.85 -1.78 5.50
C MET A 50 3.35 -2.54 4.27
N GLU A 51 3.98 -3.66 3.92
CA GLU A 51 3.57 -4.52 2.79
C GLU A 51 2.11 -4.97 2.94
N THR A 52 1.74 -5.44 4.13
CA THR A 52 0.37 -5.84 4.45
C THR A 52 -0.61 -4.66 4.34
N HIS A 53 -0.24 -3.48 4.83
CA HIS A 53 -1.07 -2.28 4.73
C HIS A 53 -1.28 -1.86 3.26
N LEU A 54 -0.23 -1.83 2.46
CA LEU A 54 -0.31 -1.45 1.04
C LEU A 54 -1.12 -2.47 0.21
N ALA A 55 -1.19 -3.73 0.63
CA ALA A 55 -2.10 -4.70 0.04
C ALA A 55 -3.59 -4.42 0.35
N GLY A 56 -3.89 -3.83 1.50
CA GLY A 56 -5.27 -3.51 1.94
C GLY A 56 -5.74 -2.08 1.67
N CYS A 57 -4.83 -1.12 1.47
CA CYS A 57 -5.14 0.29 1.29
C CYS A 57 -4.70 0.80 -0.09
N GLY A 58 -5.65 0.90 -1.02
CA GLY A 58 -5.36 1.32 -2.39
C GLY A 58 -4.77 2.73 -2.53
N ALA A 59 -5.13 3.66 -1.64
CA ALA A 59 -4.60 5.03 -1.65
C ALA A 59 -3.12 5.07 -1.25
N CYS A 60 -2.76 4.40 -0.15
CA CYS A 60 -1.36 4.30 0.27
C CYS A 60 -0.52 3.50 -0.74
N ALA A 61 -1.10 2.49 -1.39
CA ALA A 61 -0.44 1.73 -2.45
C ALA A 61 -0.16 2.55 -3.70
N GLU A 62 -1.01 3.52 -4.03
CA GLU A 62 -0.72 4.48 -5.08
C GLU A 62 0.46 5.37 -4.69
N GLU A 63 0.40 5.99 -3.51
CA GLU A 63 1.46 6.87 -3.00
C GLU A 63 2.84 6.19 -3.00
N ALA A 64 2.93 4.97 -2.47
CA ALA A 64 4.17 4.19 -2.45
C ALA A 64 4.73 3.94 -3.86
N ARG A 65 3.87 3.69 -4.86
CA ARG A 65 4.29 3.50 -6.25
C ARG A 65 4.79 4.81 -6.85
N THR A 66 4.07 5.91 -6.64
CA THR A 66 4.48 7.24 -7.12
C THR A 66 5.83 7.66 -6.55
N LEU A 67 6.07 7.45 -5.26
CA LEU A 67 7.37 7.70 -4.62
C LEU A 67 8.47 6.82 -5.23
N SER A 68 8.19 5.53 -5.45
CA SER A 68 9.14 4.61 -6.07
C SER A 68 9.51 5.02 -7.51
N GLU A 69 8.51 5.43 -8.30
CA GLU A 69 8.72 5.94 -9.67
C GLU A 69 9.56 7.22 -9.68
N LEU A 70 9.31 8.14 -8.73
CA LEU A 70 10.08 9.36 -8.56
C LEU A 70 11.56 9.06 -8.25
N LEU A 71 11.82 8.12 -7.34
CA LEU A 71 13.17 7.69 -6.95
C LEU A 71 13.90 6.92 -8.07
N ALA A 72 13.17 6.23 -8.95
CA ALA A 72 13.76 5.54 -10.10
C ALA A 72 14.16 6.49 -11.24
N GLY A 73 13.58 7.69 -11.28
CA GLY A 73 13.85 8.72 -12.28
C GLY A 73 14.96 9.73 -11.91
N SER A 74 15.55 9.61 -10.72
CA SER A 74 16.60 10.49 -10.18
C SER A 74 18.03 10.06 -10.52
#